data_AF-A0A6L8G7C0-F1
#
_entry.id   AF-A0A6L8G7C0-F1
#
_cell.length_a   1.000
_cell.length_b   1.000
_cell.length_c   1.000
_cell.angle_alpha   90.00
_cell.angle_beta   90.00
_cell.angle_gamma   90.00
#
_symmetry.space_group_name_H-M   'P 1'
#
loop_
_entity.id
_entity.type
_entity.pdbx_description
1 polymer ?
#
loop_
_entity_poly.entity_id
_entity_poly.type
_entity_poly.pdbx_seq_one_letter_code
_entity_poly.pdbx_strand_id
1 'polypeptide(L)'
;MMRTPFTRTSLSFALIFFGLVLHGAQAEAAEKKAYFAGGCFWCVESDFESLAGVDEVVSGYTGGTTANPTYKAVTKGGTGHYEAVEIIYDDSVIGYDRLLHDFFRSV
;
A
#
# COMPACT_ATOMS: atom_id res chain seq x y z
N MET A 1 -12.39 15.54 61.79
CA MET A 1 -12.59 16.05 60.42
C MET A 1 -11.39 15.65 59.56
N MET A 2 -11.44 14.50 58.89
CA MET A 2 -10.46 14.09 57.88
C MET A 2 -11.22 13.90 56.57
N ARG A 3 -11.06 14.85 55.64
CA ARG A 3 -11.53 14.70 54.25
C ARG A 3 -10.47 13.89 53.52
N THR A 4 -10.72 12.62 53.24
CA THR A 4 -9.83 11.77 52.46
C THR A 4 -9.81 12.25 51.00
N PRO A 5 -8.64 12.58 50.41
CA PRO A 5 -8.54 13.08 49.03
C PRO A 5 -8.48 11.95 47.98
N PHE A 6 -8.82 10.71 48.37
CA PHE A 6 -8.41 9.51 47.64
C PHE A 6 -9.28 9.15 46.43
N THR A 7 -10.49 9.71 46.33
CA THR A 7 -11.45 9.35 45.26
C THR A 7 -11.22 10.11 43.95
N ARG A 8 -10.74 11.37 44.00
CA ARG A 8 -10.55 12.18 42.78
C ARG A 8 -9.30 11.77 42.00
N THR A 9 -8.22 11.42 42.69
CA THR A 9 -6.95 11.03 42.08
C THR A 9 -7.04 9.67 41.39
N SER A 10 -7.73 8.70 42.01
CA SER A 10 -7.93 7.36 41.42
C SER A 10 -8.77 7.39 40.14
N LEU A 11 -9.76 8.30 40.06
CA LEU A 11 -10.59 8.46 38.87
C LEU A 11 -9.81 9.08 37.70
N SER A 12 -8.92 10.04 37.98
CA SER A 12 -8.04 10.64 36.97
C SER A 12 -7.05 9.63 36.41
N PHE A 13 -6.47 8.76 37.23
CA PHE A 13 -5.58 7.69 36.76
C PHE A 13 -6.31 6.64 35.91
N ALA A 14 -7.54 6.26 36.30
CA ALA A 14 -8.36 5.34 35.52
C ALA A 14 -8.74 5.90 34.15
N LEU A 15 -9.06 7.20 34.05
CA LEU A 15 -9.38 7.86 32.79
C LEU A 15 -8.17 7.99 31.87
N ILE A 16 -6.99 8.29 32.42
CA ILE A 16 -5.74 8.33 31.64
C ILE A 16 -5.39 6.94 31.12
N PHE A 17 -5.51 5.90 31.96
CA PHE A 17 -5.24 4.52 31.55
C PHE A 17 -6.21 4.05 30.47
N PHE A 18 -7.50 4.34 30.63
CA PHE A 18 -8.52 4.04 29.62
C PHE A 18 -8.28 4.80 28.30
N GLY A 19 -7.88 6.07 28.39
CA GLY A 19 -7.48 6.87 27.22
C GLY A 19 -6.26 6.30 26.50
N LEU A 20 -5.25 5.82 27.23
CA LEU A 20 -4.04 5.23 26.65
C LEU A 20 -4.35 3.91 25.91
N VAL A 21 -5.21 3.06 26.50
CA VAL A 21 -5.63 1.79 25.88
C VAL A 21 -6.41 2.04 24.59
N LEU A 22 -7.26 3.06 24.53
CA LEU A 22 -7.99 3.43 23.31
C LEU A 22 -7.06 3.94 22.19
N HIS A 23 -5.96 4.62 22.52
CA HIS A 23 -5.02 5.14 21.51
C HIS A 23 -4.01 4.09 21.01
N GLY A 24 -3.76 3.01 21.76
CA GLY A 24 -2.82 1.95 21.37
C GLY A 24 -3.36 0.95 20.33
N ALA A 25 -4.65 1.05 19.97
CA ALA A 25 -5.34 0.08 19.11
C ALA A 25 -5.48 0.52 17.64
N GLN A 26 -4.75 1.53 17.17
CA GLN A 26 -4.63 1.74 15.73
C GLN A 26 -3.69 0.68 15.15
N ALA A 27 -4.27 -0.39 14.62
CA ALA A 27 -3.57 -1.29 13.71
C ALA A 27 -3.19 -0.49 12.46
N GLU A 28 -1.89 -0.33 12.21
CA GLU A 28 -1.40 0.16 10.93
C GLU A 28 -1.63 -0.99 9.92
N ALA A 29 -2.61 -0.83 9.03
CA ALA A 29 -2.72 -1.71 7.88
C ALA A 29 -1.44 -1.51 7.06
N ALA A 30 -0.58 -2.52 7.03
CA ALA A 30 0.68 -2.43 6.30
C ALA A 30 0.37 -2.55 4.80
N GLU A 31 0.16 -1.41 4.12
CA GLU A 31 0.03 -1.34 2.66
C GLU A 31 1.09 -2.21 1.98
N LYS A 32 0.63 -3.12 1.12
CA LYS A 32 1.50 -4.01 0.35
C LYS A 32 1.70 -3.46 -1.05
N LYS A 33 2.83 -3.84 -1.64
CA LYS A 33 3.18 -3.48 -3.01
C LYS A 33 3.44 -4.72 -3.86
N ALA A 34 2.90 -4.72 -5.06
CA ALA A 34 3.21 -5.69 -6.11
C ALA A 34 3.69 -4.95 -7.36
N TYR A 35 4.61 -5.57 -8.11
CA TYR A 35 5.12 -5.00 -9.36
C TYR A 35 4.91 -6.00 -10.50
N PHE A 36 4.27 -5.56 -11.58
CA PHE A 36 4.02 -6.38 -12.76
C PHE A 36 4.48 -5.66 -14.02
N ALA A 37 5.05 -6.42 -14.97
CA ALA A 37 5.46 -5.95 -16.28
C ALA A 37 4.85 -6.88 -17.34
N GLY A 38 3.75 -6.45 -17.97
CA GLY A 38 2.91 -7.29 -18.84
C GLY A 38 2.70 -6.77 -20.26
N GLY A 39 3.41 -5.71 -20.68
CA GLY A 39 3.16 -5.03 -21.95
C GLY A 39 3.03 -3.53 -21.73
N CYS A 40 2.08 -2.88 -22.42
CA CYS A 40 1.84 -1.46 -22.24
C CYS A 40 1.35 -1.18 -20.82
N PHE A 41 2.08 -0.37 -20.06
CA PHE A 41 1.74 -0.07 -18.66
C PHE A 41 0.35 0.52 -18.45
N TRP A 42 -0.24 1.23 -19.41
CA TRP A 42 -1.58 1.80 -19.32
C TRP A 42 -2.66 0.72 -19.39
N CYS A 43 -2.43 -0.34 -20.17
CA CYS A 43 -3.34 -1.47 -20.22
C CYS A 43 -3.30 -2.22 -18.88
N VAL A 44 -2.09 -2.49 -18.38
CA VAL A 44 -1.93 -3.16 -17.09
C VAL A 44 -2.49 -2.30 -15.95
N GLU A 45 -2.23 -1.00 -15.93
CA GLU A 45 -2.79 -0.08 -14.93
C GLU A 45 -4.33 -0.16 -14.91
N SER A 46 -4.96 -0.08 -16.09
CA SER A 46 -6.42 -0.15 -16.21
C SER A 46 -7.01 -1.50 -15.78
N ASP A 47 -6.28 -2.60 -15.98
CA ASP A 47 -6.72 -3.93 -15.52
C ASP A 47 -6.82 -4.01 -13.99
N PHE A 48 -5.98 -3.28 -13.25
CA PHE A 48 -5.87 -3.38 -11.79
C PHE A 48 -6.52 -2.23 -11.01
N GLU A 49 -6.60 -1.02 -11.57
CA GLU A 49 -7.06 0.19 -10.86
C GLU A 49 -8.47 0.08 -10.27
N SER A 50 -9.31 -0.79 -10.86
CA SER A 50 -10.72 -0.96 -10.48
C SER A 50 -10.97 -2.12 -9.51
N LEU A 51 -9.94 -2.87 -9.13
CA LEU A 51 -10.08 -4.03 -8.27
C LEU A 51 -10.34 -3.60 -6.82
N ALA A 52 -11.32 -4.24 -6.18
CA ALA A 52 -11.56 -4.03 -4.76
C ALA A 52 -10.33 -4.46 -3.93
N GLY A 53 -9.86 -3.57 -3.06
CA GLY A 53 -8.65 -3.77 -2.27
C GLY A 53 -7.37 -3.26 -2.92
N VAL A 54 -7.43 -2.77 -4.17
CA VAL A 54 -6.34 -1.99 -4.77
C VAL A 54 -6.61 -0.52 -4.47
N ASP A 55 -5.62 0.15 -3.87
CA ASP A 55 -5.69 1.55 -3.46
C ASP A 55 -5.16 2.47 -4.55
N GLU A 56 -4.05 2.08 -5.20
CA GLU A 56 -3.42 2.85 -6.26
C GLU A 56 -2.65 1.93 -7.21
N VAL A 57 -2.63 2.30 -8.50
CA VAL A 57 -1.76 1.68 -9.51
C VAL A 57 -0.97 2.77 -10.22
N VAL A 58 0.36 2.66 -10.19
CA VAL A 58 1.27 3.68 -10.73
C VAL A 58 2.07 3.10 -11.89
N SER A 59 1.86 3.65 -13.10
CA SER A 59 2.69 3.38 -14.27
C SER A 59 4.13 3.87 -14.11
N GLY A 60 5.10 3.02 -14.46
CA GLY A 60 6.52 3.33 -14.38
C GLY A 60 7.42 2.39 -15.18
N TYR A 61 8.72 2.41 -14.84
CA TYR A 61 9.74 1.63 -15.53
C TYR A 61 10.66 0.95 -14.53
N THR A 62 11.03 -0.31 -14.79
CA THR A 62 11.95 -1.07 -13.93
C THR A 62 12.76 -2.11 -14.72
N GLY A 63 13.73 -2.75 -14.08
CA GLY A 63 14.55 -3.83 -14.65
C GLY A 63 15.73 -3.38 -15.53
N GLY A 64 15.83 -2.08 -15.85
CA GLY A 64 16.92 -1.51 -16.65
C GLY A 64 18.06 -0.91 -15.83
N THR A 65 19.01 -0.29 -16.54
CA THR A 65 20.25 0.26 -15.97
C THR A 65 20.32 1.78 -15.99
N THR A 66 19.45 2.44 -16.77
CA THR A 66 19.43 3.91 -16.85
C THR A 66 18.71 4.49 -15.64
N ALA A 67 19.38 5.33 -14.85
CA ALA A 67 18.75 6.00 -13.71
C ALA A 67 17.73 7.05 -14.18
N ASN A 68 16.59 7.14 -13.49
CA ASN A 68 15.51 8.10 -13.74
C ASN A 68 15.14 8.22 -15.24
N PRO A 69 14.81 7.09 -15.91
CA PRO A 69 14.54 7.10 -17.35
C PRO A 69 13.28 7.92 -17.65
N THR A 70 13.24 8.54 -18.84
CA THR A 70 12.03 9.18 -19.37
C THR A 70 11.31 8.24 -20.34
N TYR A 71 10.02 8.46 -20.57
CA TYR A 71 9.25 7.72 -21.61
C TYR A 71 9.98 7.68 -22.96
N LYS A 72 10.50 8.83 -23.41
CA LYS A 72 11.27 8.93 -24.67
C LYS A 72 12.57 8.12 -24.64
N ALA A 73 13.24 8.04 -23.50
CA ALA A 73 14.45 7.24 -23.36
C ALA A 73 14.14 5.73 -23.44
N VAL A 74 13.08 5.27 -22.76
CA VAL A 74 12.70 3.85 -22.74
C VAL A 74 12.18 3.41 -24.11
N THR A 75 11.27 4.17 -24.72
CA THR A 75 10.70 3.85 -26.05
C THR A 75 11.72 3.89 -27.18
N LYS A 76 12.79 4.68 -27.05
CA LYS A 76 13.94 4.63 -27.97
C LYS A 76 14.72 3.31 -27.87
N GLY A 77 14.60 2.60 -26.75
CA GLY A 77 15.35 1.39 -26.42
C GLY A 77 16.73 1.67 -25.85
N GLY A 78 17.42 0.59 -25.44
CA GLY A 78 18.79 0.63 -24.91
C GLY A 78 18.92 0.96 -23.42
N THR A 79 17.81 1.31 -22.74
CA THR A 79 17.81 1.54 -21.27
C THR A 79 17.73 0.25 -20.46
N GLY A 80 17.29 -0.85 -21.09
CA GLY A 80 17.02 -2.14 -20.45
C GLY A 80 15.75 -2.18 -19.61
N HIS A 81 14.98 -1.08 -19.54
CA HIS A 81 13.77 -1.02 -18.74
C HIS A 81 12.59 -1.69 -19.43
N TYR A 82 11.73 -2.29 -18.62
CA TYR A 82 10.38 -2.71 -18.98
C TYR A 82 9.37 -1.66 -18.52
N GLU A 83 8.29 -1.51 -19.27
CA GLU A 83 7.06 -0.88 -18.79
C GLU A 83 6.46 -1.77 -17.70
N ALA A 84 6.17 -1.17 -16.54
CA ALA A 84 5.68 -1.88 -15.36
C ALA A 84 4.72 -0.99 -14.55
N VAL A 85 3.94 -1.62 -13.68
CA VAL A 85 3.09 -0.94 -12.70
C VAL A 85 3.49 -1.28 -11.28
N GLU A 86 3.39 -0.31 -10.37
CA GLU A 86 3.36 -0.53 -8.91
C GLU A 86 1.90 -0.58 -8.47
N ILE A 87 1.47 -1.69 -7.87
CA ILE A 87 0.13 -1.85 -7.31
C ILE A 87 0.24 -1.76 -5.80
N ILE A 88 -0.41 -0.76 -5.21
CA ILE A 88 -0.56 -0.59 -3.77
C ILE A 88 -1.91 -1.19 -3.38
N TYR A 89 -1.91 -2.14 -2.44
CA TYR A 89 -3.11 -2.89 -2.10
C TYR A 89 -3.19 -3.29 -0.61
N ASP A 90 -4.42 -3.47 -0.15
CA ASP A 90 -4.77 -4.03 1.16
C ASP A 90 -4.83 -5.56 1.09
N ASP A 91 -3.84 -6.22 1.71
CA ASP A 91 -3.74 -7.68 1.73
C ASP A 91 -4.81 -8.39 2.57
N SER A 92 -5.59 -7.63 3.35
CA SER A 92 -6.78 -8.13 4.04
C SER A 92 -8.01 -8.23 3.12
N VAL A 93 -8.00 -7.52 1.98
CA VAL A 93 -9.09 -7.51 0.99
C VAL A 93 -8.71 -8.31 -0.26
N ILE A 94 -7.50 -8.15 -0.78
CA ILE A 94 -7.02 -8.85 -1.98
C ILE A 94 -5.63 -9.44 -1.76
N GLY A 95 -5.50 -10.75 -1.95
CA GLY A 95 -4.22 -11.46 -1.83
C GLY A 95 -3.33 -11.31 -3.07
N TYR A 96 -2.01 -11.44 -2.88
CA TYR A 96 -1.04 -11.44 -3.99
C TYR A 96 -1.29 -12.56 -5.00
N ASP A 97 -1.77 -13.72 -4.55
CA ASP A 97 -2.17 -14.84 -5.40
C ASP A 97 -3.31 -14.48 -6.34
N ARG A 98 -4.27 -13.66 -5.89
CA ARG A 98 -5.34 -13.13 -6.73
C ARG A 98 -4.78 -12.16 -7.78
N LEU A 99 -3.94 -11.21 -7.37
CA LEU A 99 -3.28 -10.29 -8.29
C LEU A 99 -2.48 -11.04 -9.37
N LEU A 100 -1.77 -12.10 -8.99
CA LEU A 100 -1.01 -12.95 -9.92
C LEU A 100 -1.93 -13.72 -10.88
N HIS A 101 -3.05 -14.25 -10.38
CA HIS A 101 -4.04 -14.92 -11.20
C HIS A 101 -4.67 -13.96 -12.23
N ASP A 102 -4.98 -12.71 -11.83
CA ASP A 102 -5.50 -11.69 -12.74
C ASP A 102 -4.49 -11.30 -13.80
N PHE A 103 -3.24 -11.08 -13.40
CA PHE A 103 -2.13 -10.80 -14.31
C PHE A 103 -1.99 -11.84 -15.43
N PHE A 104 -1.97 -13.14 -15.09
CA PHE A 104 -1.84 -14.21 -16.09
C PHE A 104 -3.10 -14.44 -16.94
N ARG A 105 -4.23 -13.79 -16.62
CA ARG A 105 -5.44 -13.84 -17.44
C ARG A 105 -5.55 -12.66 -18.40
N SER A 106 -4.91 -11.53 -18.10
CA SER A 106 -4.97 -10.32 -18.93
C SER A 106 -3.79 -10.20 -19.91
N VAL A 107 -2.67 -10.87 -19.64
CA VAL A 107 -1.42 -10.83 -20.44
C VAL A 107 -1.28 -12.06 -21.35
#